data_AF-A0AAD9XKW3-F1
#
_entry.id   AF-A0AAD9XKW3-F1
#
_cell.length_a   1.000
_cell.length_b   1.000
_cell.length_c   1.000
_cell.angle_alpha   90.00
_cell.angle_beta   90.00
_cell.angle_gamma   90.00
#
_symmetry.space_group_name_H-M   'P 1'
#
loop_
_entity.id
_entity.type
_entity.pdbx_description
1 polymer ?
#
loop_
_entity_poly.entity_id
_entity_poly.type
_entity_poly.pdbx_seq_one_letter_code
_entity_poly.pdbx_strand_id
1 'polypeptide(L)'
;MFLWSRLYLSFCISEDKTSVKVKAKVLQTGETVEIVGDLLVAADGLRSSIRQSFLPDIKLRYAGYCAWRGVIDFPGKENSETVKGIRNAYPDLGKCLYMDLNSEGHTTLVELMYKRFNWVWYENQPEPQLKDNTATIKVSSEMISAMHQKVEEGS
;
A
#
# COMPACT_ATOMS: atom_id res chain seq x y z
N MET A 1 -14.61 15.97 -16.76
CA MET A 1 -15.29 14.67 -16.98
C MET A 1 -14.41 13.57 -16.39
N PHE A 2 -14.88 12.82 -15.40
CA PHE A 2 -14.16 11.67 -14.86
C PHE A 2 -14.71 10.39 -15.50
N LEU A 3 -13.83 9.61 -16.11
CA LEU A 3 -14.18 8.37 -16.80
C LEU A 3 -13.70 7.18 -15.97
N TRP A 4 -14.60 6.59 -15.19
CA TRP A 4 -14.31 5.40 -14.39
C TRP A 4 -14.26 4.13 -15.26
N SER A 5 -13.71 3.05 -14.69
CA SER A 5 -13.72 1.69 -15.28
C SER A 5 -13.02 1.57 -16.65
N ARG A 6 -11.92 2.30 -16.84
CA ARG A 6 -11.08 2.19 -18.04
C ARG A 6 -9.69 1.71 -17.67
N LEU A 7 -9.21 0.70 -18.37
CA LEU A 7 -7.85 0.19 -18.24
C LEU A 7 -6.97 0.84 -19.31
N TYR A 8 -5.91 1.53 -18.88
CA TYR A 8 -4.91 2.08 -19.79
C TYR A 8 -4.23 0.97 -20.61
N LEU A 9 -3.98 1.24 -21.90
CA LEU A 9 -3.26 0.34 -22.81
C LEU A 9 -1.98 0.99 -23.35
N SER A 10 -2.10 2.18 -23.95
CA SER A 10 -0.98 2.91 -24.52
C SER A 10 -1.30 4.41 -24.67
N PHE A 11 -0.29 5.22 -24.94
CA PHE A 11 -0.46 6.61 -25.38
C PHE A 11 0.47 6.93 -26.55
N CYS A 12 0.15 7.98 -27.29
CA CYS A 12 1.06 8.67 -28.20
C CYS A 12 0.92 10.18 -28.02
N ILE A 13 2.05 10.88 -28.13
CA ILE A 13 2.12 12.34 -28.11
C ILE A 13 2.06 12.81 -29.57
N SER A 14 1.30 13.87 -29.86
CA SER A 14 1.27 14.46 -31.20
C SER A 14 2.64 15.02 -31.60
N GLU A 15 2.91 15.10 -32.90
CA GLU A 15 4.20 15.58 -33.42
C GLU A 15 4.53 17.02 -32.97
N ASP A 16 3.51 17.87 -32.91
CA ASP A 16 3.57 19.26 -32.44
C ASP A 16 3.59 19.37 -30.90
N LYS A 17 3.47 18.24 -30.18
CA LYS A 17 3.43 18.13 -28.72
C LYS A 17 2.32 18.94 -28.04
N THR A 18 1.26 19.26 -28.77
CA THR A 18 0.10 19.99 -28.22
C THR A 18 -0.93 19.05 -27.60
N SER A 19 -0.91 17.77 -27.95
CA SER A 19 -1.90 16.80 -27.49
C SER A 19 -1.31 15.42 -27.21
N VAL A 20 -2.05 14.64 -26.43
CA VAL A 20 -1.80 13.25 -26.12
C VAL A 20 -3.06 12.45 -26.42
N LYS A 21 -2.89 11.35 -27.15
CA LYS A 21 -3.93 10.38 -27.41
C LYS A 21 -3.67 9.14 -26.55
N VAL A 22 -4.67 8.71 -25.80
CA VAL A 22 -4.64 7.54 -24.93
C VAL A 22 -5.58 6.48 -25.47
N LYS A 23 -5.09 5.24 -25.58
CA LYS A 23 -5.92 4.05 -25.82
C LYS A 23 -6.24 3.40 -24.48
N ALA A 24 -7.53 3.14 -24.26
CA ALA A 24 -8.00 2.49 -23.05
C ALA A 24 -9.08 1.45 -23.35
N LYS A 25 -9.09 0.35 -22.59
CA LYS A 25 -10.15 -0.65 -22.64
C LYS A 25 -11.25 -0.30 -21.64
N VAL A 26 -12.49 -0.21 -22.10
CA VAL A 26 -13.68 -0.08 -21.23
C VAL A 26 -13.91 -1.44 -20.57
N LEU A 27 -13.88 -1.49 -19.24
CA LEU A 27 -13.96 -2.76 -18.53
C LEU A 27 -15.31 -3.46 -18.68
N GLN A 28 -16.40 -2.71 -18.79
CA GLN A 28 -17.75 -3.27 -18.92
C GLN A 28 -17.98 -3.96 -20.28
N THR A 29 -17.55 -3.32 -21.37
CA THR A 29 -17.83 -3.78 -22.74
C THR A 29 -16.64 -4.52 -23.37
N GLY A 30 -15.44 -4.32 -22.83
CA GLY A 30 -14.19 -4.80 -23.40
C GLY A 30 -13.71 -4.01 -24.62
N GLU A 31 -14.46 -3.00 -25.07
CA GLU A 31 -14.12 -2.18 -26.22
C GLU A 31 -12.91 -1.29 -25.95
N THR A 32 -12.12 -1.06 -26.99
CA THR A 32 -11.03 -0.08 -26.94
C THR A 32 -11.53 1.27 -27.43
N VAL A 33 -11.26 2.31 -26.65
CA VAL A 33 -11.57 3.69 -26.98
C VAL A 33 -10.30 4.52 -27.11
N GLU A 34 -10.39 5.61 -27.86
CA GLU A 34 -9.36 6.65 -27.90
C GLU A 34 -9.85 7.90 -27.18
N ILE A 35 -8.98 8.49 -26.37
CA ILE A 35 -9.24 9.73 -25.63
C ILE A 35 -8.11 10.70 -25.98
N VAL A 36 -8.46 11.90 -26.40
CA VAL A 36 -7.51 12.97 -26.71
C VAL A 36 -7.60 14.05 -25.64
N GLY A 37 -6.47 14.56 -25.21
CA GLY A 37 -6.39 15.72 -24.33
C GLY A 37 -5.03 16.43 -24.46
N ASP A 38 -4.89 17.55 -23.77
CA ASP A 38 -3.65 18.36 -23.84
C ASP A 38 -2.61 17.90 -22.79
N LEU A 39 -3.03 17.15 -21.77
CA LEU A 39 -2.19 16.68 -20.66
C LEU A 39 -2.52 15.24 -20.27
N LEU A 40 -1.47 14.44 -20.04
CA LEU A 40 -1.56 13.11 -19.43
C LEU A 40 -0.82 13.11 -18.09
N VAL A 41 -1.54 12.82 -17.01
CA VAL A 41 -0.95 12.61 -15.68
C VAL A 41 -0.81 11.11 -15.43
N ALA A 42 0.43 10.63 -15.30
CA ALA A 42 0.73 9.23 -15.01
C ALA A 42 0.48 8.90 -13.53
N ALA A 43 -0.73 8.43 -13.21
CA ALA A 43 -1.14 8.00 -11.87
C ALA A 43 -1.50 6.50 -11.83
N ASP A 44 -0.89 5.69 -12.69
CA ASP A 44 -1.12 4.24 -12.89
C ASP A 44 -0.32 3.33 -11.92
N GLY A 45 0.12 3.90 -10.79
CA GLY A 45 0.64 3.17 -9.62
C GLY A 45 2.08 2.69 -9.72
N LEU A 46 2.49 1.82 -8.78
CA LEU A 46 3.87 1.34 -8.59
C LEU A 46 4.51 0.82 -9.89
N ARG A 47 3.70 0.19 -10.74
CA ARG A 47 4.11 -0.47 -11.98
C ARG A 47 3.65 0.27 -13.22
N SER A 48 3.59 1.60 -13.09
CA SER A 48 3.24 2.51 -14.15
C SER A 48 3.96 2.12 -15.45
N SER A 49 3.17 1.72 -16.45
CA SER A 49 3.67 1.42 -17.79
C SER A 49 3.95 2.71 -18.55
N ILE A 50 3.26 3.80 -18.18
CA ILE A 50 3.59 5.15 -18.66
C ILE A 50 5.00 5.53 -18.21
N ARG A 51 5.34 5.40 -16.92
CA ARG A 51 6.68 5.67 -16.40
C ARG A 51 7.75 4.82 -17.10
N GLN A 52 7.46 3.55 -17.35
CA GLN A 52 8.39 2.64 -18.05
C GLN A 52 8.65 3.06 -19.50
N SER A 53 7.67 3.67 -20.19
CA SER A 53 7.89 4.17 -21.56
C SER A 53 8.91 5.31 -21.64
N PHE A 54 9.02 6.12 -20.58
CA PHE A 54 10.00 7.21 -20.49
C PHE A 54 11.33 6.76 -19.89
N LEU A 55 11.31 5.80 -18.96
CA LEU A 55 12.46 5.34 -18.19
C LEU A 55 12.52 3.80 -18.18
N PRO A 56 12.82 3.17 -19.33
CA PRO A 56 12.69 1.71 -19.50
C PRO A 56 13.66 0.91 -18.62
N ASP A 57 14.81 1.49 -18.29
CA ASP A 57 15.85 0.81 -17.52
C ASP A 57 15.65 0.89 -16.00
N ILE A 58 14.69 1.71 -15.52
CA ILE A 58 14.45 1.88 -14.08
C ILE A 58 13.58 0.75 -13.54
N LYS A 59 14.21 -0.12 -12.75
CA LYS A 59 13.56 -1.23 -12.05
C LYS A 59 13.14 -0.85 -10.63
N LEU A 60 12.08 -1.50 -10.14
CA LEU A 60 11.72 -1.45 -8.73
C LEU A 60 12.82 -2.11 -7.90
N ARG A 61 13.08 -1.54 -6.73
CA ARG A 61 14.05 -2.08 -5.77
C ARG A 61 13.35 -2.33 -4.45
N TYR A 62 13.63 -3.46 -3.85
CA TYR A 62 13.17 -3.78 -2.51
C TYR A 62 13.76 -2.77 -1.50
N ALA A 63 12.93 -2.32 -0.57
CA ALA A 63 13.29 -1.25 0.38
C ALA A 63 14.10 -1.76 1.59
N GLY A 64 14.30 -3.08 1.71
CA GLY A 64 14.99 -3.71 2.84
C GLY A 64 14.07 -4.17 3.98
N TYR A 65 12.75 -4.07 3.81
CA TYR A 65 11.76 -4.46 4.81
C TYR A 65 10.46 -4.97 4.17
N CYS A 66 9.74 -5.82 4.90
CA CYS A 66 8.32 -6.08 4.64
C CYS A 66 7.49 -5.38 5.71
N ALA A 67 6.23 -5.12 5.40
CA ALA A 67 5.30 -4.49 6.33
C ALA A 67 4.13 -5.42 6.63
N TRP A 68 3.92 -5.69 7.92
CA TRP A 68 2.67 -6.20 8.45
C TRP A 68 1.74 -5.04 8.71
N ARG A 69 0.47 -5.19 8.38
CA ARG A 69 -0.52 -4.16 8.67
C ARG A 69 -1.84 -4.79 9.07
N GLY A 70 -2.56 -4.07 9.92
CA GLY A 70 -3.86 -4.52 10.37
C GLY A 70 -4.69 -3.37 10.91
N VAL A 71 -5.97 -3.69 11.08
CA VAL A 71 -6.93 -2.84 11.78
C VAL A 71 -7.49 -3.64 12.93
N ILE A 72 -7.50 -3.06 14.13
CA ILE A 72 -8.08 -3.65 15.32
C ILE A 72 -9.34 -2.85 15.64
N ASP A 73 -10.51 -3.49 15.49
CA ASP A 73 -11.78 -2.91 15.93
C ASP A 73 -11.98 -3.16 17.43
N PHE A 74 -12.33 -2.10 18.16
CA PHE A 74 -12.66 -2.17 19.58
C PHE A 74 -14.02 -1.56 20.02
N PRO A 75 -15.07 -1.42 19.18
CA PRO A 75 -16.41 -1.15 19.70
C PRO A 75 -16.85 -2.19 20.75
N GLY A 76 -17.29 -1.74 21.91
CA GLY A 76 -17.69 -2.59 23.04
C GLY A 76 -16.52 -3.26 23.79
N LYS A 77 -15.26 -2.99 23.38
CA LYS A 77 -14.03 -3.52 24.00
C LYS A 77 -13.12 -2.41 24.52
N GLU A 78 -13.64 -1.21 24.69
CA GLU A 78 -12.90 0.00 25.06
C GLU A 78 -12.19 -0.15 26.42
N ASN A 79 -12.77 -0.96 27.31
CA ASN A 79 -12.24 -1.24 28.64
C ASN A 79 -11.46 -2.56 28.70
N SER A 80 -11.20 -3.22 27.57
CA SER A 80 -10.34 -4.40 27.54
C SER A 80 -8.91 -4.05 27.96
N GLU A 81 -8.22 -4.99 28.59
CA GLU A 81 -6.84 -4.80 29.03
C GLU A 81 -5.91 -4.45 27.86
N THR A 82 -6.15 -5.00 26.66
CA THR A 82 -5.41 -4.65 25.45
C THR A 82 -5.58 -3.17 25.08
N VAL A 83 -6.81 -2.66 25.03
CA VAL A 83 -7.06 -1.26 24.65
C VAL A 83 -6.51 -0.29 25.69
N LYS A 84 -6.68 -0.62 26.99
CA LYS A 84 -6.09 0.16 28.08
C LYS A 84 -4.57 0.16 28.02
N GLY A 85 -3.94 -1.00 27.81
CA GLY A 85 -2.49 -1.12 27.69
C GLY A 85 -1.93 -0.27 26.54
N ILE A 86 -2.57 -0.33 25.38
CA ILE A 86 -2.21 0.51 24.23
C ILE A 86 -2.33 2.00 24.57
N ARG A 87 -3.44 2.44 25.17
CA ARG A 87 -3.62 3.86 25.53
C ARG A 87 -2.64 4.33 26.62
N ASN A 88 -2.27 3.46 27.54
CA ASN A 88 -1.28 3.78 28.56
C ASN A 88 0.12 3.94 27.95
N ALA A 89 0.48 3.09 26.97
CA ALA A 89 1.75 3.20 26.25
C ALA A 89 1.79 4.42 25.30
N TYR A 90 0.64 4.79 24.72
CA TYR A 90 0.52 5.84 23.71
C TYR A 90 -0.61 6.84 24.08
N PRO A 91 -0.37 7.71 25.07
CA PRO A 91 -1.43 8.54 25.70
C PRO A 91 -2.08 9.59 24.78
N ASP A 92 -1.43 9.97 23.68
CA ASP A 92 -1.96 10.91 22.69
C ASP A 92 -2.59 10.22 21.47
N LEU A 93 -2.90 8.93 21.56
CA LEU A 93 -3.63 8.23 20.50
C LEU A 93 -4.96 8.92 20.22
N GLY A 94 -5.25 9.10 18.93
CA GLY A 94 -6.40 9.88 18.45
C GLY A 94 -6.11 11.37 18.27
N LYS A 95 -4.97 11.87 18.76
CA LYS A 95 -4.49 13.25 18.52
C LYS A 95 -3.28 13.29 17.60
N CYS A 96 -2.51 12.21 17.52
CA CYS A 96 -1.34 12.11 16.65
C CYS A 96 -1.15 10.70 16.07
N LEU A 97 -0.22 10.61 15.12
CA LEU A 97 0.40 9.37 14.67
C LEU A 97 1.57 9.05 15.60
N TYR A 98 1.62 7.84 16.14
CA TYR A 98 2.83 7.33 16.78
C TYR A 98 3.70 6.62 15.75
N MET A 99 5.01 6.85 15.84
CA MET A 99 6.02 6.14 15.07
C MET A 99 7.15 5.73 16.02
N ASP A 100 7.26 4.43 16.25
CA ASP A 100 8.33 3.86 17.05
C ASP A 100 9.42 3.35 16.11
N LEU A 101 10.65 3.77 16.37
CA LEU A 101 11.82 3.38 15.59
C LEU A 101 12.71 2.49 16.45
N ASN A 102 13.15 1.37 15.90
CA ASN A 102 14.14 0.51 16.53
C ASN A 102 15.17 0.02 15.49
N SER A 103 16.21 -0.69 15.94
CA SER A 103 17.25 -1.20 15.04
C SER A 103 16.74 -2.26 14.06
N GLU A 104 15.65 -2.94 14.38
CA GLU A 104 15.09 -4.05 13.60
C GLU A 104 13.94 -3.62 12.67
N GLY A 105 13.52 -2.35 12.74
CA GLY A 105 12.40 -1.85 11.97
C GLY A 105 11.71 -0.65 12.61
N HIS A 106 10.44 -0.48 12.27
CA HIS A 106 9.63 0.59 12.82
C HIS A 106 8.16 0.23 12.83
N THR A 107 7.39 0.84 13.72
CA THR A 107 5.94 0.66 13.79
C THR A 107 5.26 2.01 13.69
N THR A 108 4.12 2.03 13.03
CA THR A 108 3.19 3.16 13.07
C THR A 108 1.89 2.73 13.70
N LEU A 109 1.32 3.58 14.55
CA LEU A 109 0.05 3.33 15.22
C LEU A 109 -0.80 4.60 15.25
N VAL A 110 -2.06 4.47 14.85
CA VAL A 110 -3.03 5.56 14.87
C VAL A 110 -4.41 5.06 15.29
N GLU A 111 -5.13 5.87 16.07
CA GLU A 111 -6.55 5.66 16.34
C GLU A 111 -7.39 6.35 15.25
N LEU A 112 -8.23 5.57 14.59
CA LEU A 112 -9.15 5.99 13.54
C LEU A 112 -10.57 6.17 14.10
N MET A 113 -11.41 6.82 13.30
CA MET A 113 -12.86 6.88 13.53
C MET A 113 -13.48 5.48 13.71
N TYR A 114 -14.59 5.45 14.46
CA TYR A 114 -15.35 4.24 14.81
C TYR A 114 -14.59 3.24 15.69
N LYS A 115 -13.72 3.74 16.58
CA LYS A 115 -13.04 2.91 17.60
C LYS A 115 -12.19 1.82 16.96
N ARG A 116 -11.25 2.23 16.12
CA ARG A 116 -10.34 1.33 15.41
C ARG A 116 -8.89 1.79 15.56
N PHE A 117 -7.98 0.86 15.80
CA PHE A 117 -6.55 1.14 15.67
C PHE A 117 -6.08 0.66 14.31
N ASN A 118 -5.38 1.51 13.56
CA ASN A 118 -4.65 1.10 12.37
C ASN A 118 -3.17 1.06 12.71
N TRP A 119 -2.53 -0.07 12.41
CA TRP A 119 -1.13 -0.27 12.68
C TRP A 119 -0.41 -0.80 11.46
N VAL A 120 0.86 -0.42 11.33
CA VAL A 120 1.79 -1.00 10.37
C VAL A 120 3.10 -1.26 11.09
N TRP A 121 3.58 -2.49 11.05
CA TRP A 121 4.88 -2.89 11.57
C TRP A 121 5.78 -3.25 10.40
N TYR A 122 6.86 -2.49 10.25
CA TYR A 122 7.90 -2.69 9.27
C TYR A 122 9.01 -3.53 9.91
N GLU A 123 9.25 -4.71 9.34
CA GLU A 123 10.27 -5.66 9.79
C GLU A 123 11.38 -5.69 8.73
N ASN A 124 12.58 -5.28 9.12
CA ASN A 124 13.77 -5.38 8.25
C ASN A 124 14.05 -6.86 7.98
N GLN A 125 14.08 -7.25 6.72
CA GLN A 125 14.34 -8.63 6.33
C GLN A 125 14.94 -8.71 4.92
N PRO A 126 15.57 -9.83 4.56
CA PRO A 126 16.04 -10.04 3.19
C PRO A 126 14.88 -9.97 2.17
N GLU A 127 15.20 -9.63 0.92
CA GLU A 127 14.21 -9.59 -0.15
C GLU A 127 13.51 -10.96 -0.29
N PRO A 128 12.18 -11.02 -0.13
CA PRO A 128 11.46 -12.27 -0.19
C PRO A 128 11.39 -12.79 -1.63
N GLN A 129 11.36 -14.12 -1.78
CA GLN A 129 11.04 -14.72 -3.08
C GLN A 129 9.54 -14.58 -3.37
N LEU A 130 9.20 -13.61 -4.21
CA LEU A 130 7.84 -13.41 -4.66
C LEU A 130 7.57 -14.33 -5.86
N LYS A 131 6.63 -15.26 -5.70
CA LYS A 131 6.17 -16.14 -6.80
C LYS A 131 5.48 -15.38 -7.93
N ASP A 132 4.92 -14.22 -7.56
CA ASP A 132 4.19 -13.36 -8.47
C ASP A 132 4.71 -11.94 -8.37
N ASN A 133 4.17 -11.17 -9.30
CA ASN A 133 4.37 -9.77 -9.42
C ASN A 133 3.49 -9.03 -8.36
N THR A 134 3.52 -9.43 -7.09
CA THR A 134 2.62 -8.91 -6.05
C THR A 134 3.41 -8.45 -4.83
N ALA A 135 3.24 -7.17 -4.45
CA ALA A 135 3.89 -6.57 -3.28
C ALA A 135 3.06 -6.70 -1.98
N THR A 136 1.97 -7.48 -2.00
CA THR A 136 1.08 -7.68 -0.87
C THR A 136 0.53 -9.10 -0.93
N ILE A 137 0.82 -9.88 0.10
CA ILE A 137 0.34 -11.25 0.23
C ILE A 137 -0.75 -11.32 1.29
N LYS A 138 -1.71 -12.23 1.10
CA LYS A 138 -2.67 -12.55 2.15
C LYS A 138 -1.94 -13.34 3.23
N VAL A 139 -2.04 -12.87 4.47
CA VAL A 139 -1.46 -13.55 5.64
C VAL A 139 -2.13 -14.92 5.81
N SER A 140 -1.33 -15.96 6.06
CA SER A 140 -1.80 -17.30 6.39
C SER A 140 -1.71 -17.56 7.90
N SER A 141 -2.43 -18.56 8.39
CA SER A 141 -2.39 -18.94 9.80
C SER A 141 -0.99 -19.35 10.25
N GLU A 142 -0.21 -19.99 9.37
CA GLU A 142 1.17 -20.39 9.63
C GLU A 142 2.07 -19.16 9.83
N MET A 143 1.88 -18.12 9.00
CA MET A 143 2.62 -16.86 9.13
C MET A 143 2.30 -16.17 10.46
N ILE A 144 1.04 -16.20 10.90
CA ILE A 144 0.61 -15.66 12.19
C ILE A 144 1.28 -16.43 13.34
N SER A 145 1.23 -17.77 13.31
CA SER A 145 1.86 -18.60 14.34
C SER A 145 3.37 -18.37 14.44
N ALA A 146 4.07 -18.26 13.31
CA ALA A 146 5.49 -17.94 13.28
C ALA A 146 5.79 -16.56 13.87
N MET A 147 4.93 -15.57 13.63
CA MET A 147 5.05 -14.25 14.23
C MET A 147 4.88 -14.29 15.76
N HIS A 148 3.93 -15.08 16.28
CA HIS A 148 3.76 -15.24 17.73
C HIS A 148 4.99 -15.88 18.39
N GLN A 149 5.56 -16.92 17.79
CA GLN A 149 6.76 -17.59 18.31
C GLN A 149 7.95 -16.63 18.43
N LYS A 150 8.18 -15.78 17.42
CA LYS A 150 9.25 -14.77 17.45
C LYS A 150 9.13 -13.80 18.64
N VAL A 151 7.92 -13.42 19.03
CA VAL A 151 7.69 -12.51 20.17
C VAL A 151 8.03 -13.20 21.50
N GLU A 152 7.70 -14.49 21.62
CA GLU A 152 8.01 -15.29 22.82
C GLU A 152 9.50 -15.58 22.96
N GLU A 153 10.24 -15.74 21.85
CA GLU A 153 11.69 -15.98 21.85
C GLU A 153 12.55 -14.72 22.09
N GLY A 154 12.00 -13.53 21.81
CA GLY A 154 12.69 -12.24 21.96
C GLY A 154 12.43 -11.51 23.29
N SER A 155 11.69 -12.14 24.21
CA SER A 155 11.36 -11.63 25.55
C SER A 155 12.24 -12.25 26.63
#